data_AF-A0A2Z2NGB3-F1
#
_entry.id   AF-A0A2Z2NGB3-F1
#
_cell.length_a   1.000
_cell.length_b   1.000
_cell.length_c   1.000
_cell.angle_alpha   90.00
_cell.angle_beta   90.00
_cell.angle_gamma   90.00
#
_symmetry.space_group_name_H-M   'P 1'
#
loop_
_entity.id
_entity.type
_entity.pdbx_description
1 polymer ?
#
loop_
_entity_poly.entity_id
_entity_poly.type
_entity_poly.pdbx_seq_one_letter_code
_entity_poly.pdbx_strand_id
1 'polypeptide(L)'
;MSESEDKPQGQALPERPDEWLNGIAAEAWQAFNAMETTKRRHFSLLEVMDNRKKNYNIDPYEREKAMLAYLLRDHDEQVRRFTESSRELKALDSEAHKALFIYIGEISQDSLTPRVTH
;
A
#
# COMPACT_ATOMS: atom_id res chain seq x y z
N MET A 1 -30.05 -36.01 6.59
CA MET A 1 -29.97 -35.37 5.26
C MET A 1 -30.96 -34.22 5.24
N SER A 2 -30.51 -33.04 5.65
CA SER A 2 -31.13 -31.73 5.37
C SER A 2 -30.02 -30.73 5.62
N GLU A 3 -29.29 -30.45 4.54
CA GLU A 3 -28.43 -29.29 4.39
C GLU A 3 -29.24 -28.02 4.59
N SER A 4 -28.62 -27.03 5.23
CA SER A 4 -28.63 -25.61 4.83
C SER A 4 -27.84 -24.84 5.89
N GLU A 5 -26.51 -24.93 5.81
CA GLU A 5 -25.63 -23.98 6.47
C GLU A 5 -25.71 -22.66 5.69
N ASP A 6 -26.59 -21.77 6.13
CA ASP A 6 -26.57 -20.36 5.73
C ASP A 6 -25.65 -19.61 6.70
N LYS A 7 -24.39 -19.40 6.29
CA LYS A 7 -23.54 -18.36 6.86
C LYS A 7 -22.85 -17.59 5.73
N PRO A 8 -22.95 -16.25 5.73
CA PRO A 8 -22.52 -15.41 4.62
C PRO A 8 -21.01 -15.55 4.43
N GLN A 9 -20.64 -15.91 3.20
CA GLN A 9 -19.25 -15.94 2.77
C GLN A 9 -18.65 -14.53 2.96
N GLY A 10 -17.47 -14.51 3.57
CA GLY A 10 -16.75 -13.29 3.88
C GLY A 10 -16.56 -12.43 2.63
N GLN A 11 -16.52 -11.10 2.85
CA GLN A 11 -16.21 -10.07 1.85
C GLN A 11 -15.27 -10.61 0.78
N ALA A 12 -15.80 -10.77 -0.44
CA ALA A 12 -15.00 -11.10 -1.59
C ALA A 12 -13.98 -9.98 -1.77
N LEU A 13 -12.69 -10.31 -1.59
CA LEU A 13 -11.60 -9.42 -2.00
C LEU A 13 -11.83 -9.06 -3.48
N PRO A 14 -11.58 -7.80 -3.89
CA PRO A 14 -11.72 -7.40 -5.28
C PRO A 14 -10.93 -8.35 -6.17
N GLU A 15 -11.58 -8.89 -7.20
CA GLU A 15 -10.95 -9.84 -8.13
C GLU A 15 -9.72 -9.17 -8.73
N ARG A 16 -8.55 -9.76 -8.48
CA ARG A 16 -7.28 -9.19 -8.91
C ARG A 16 -7.20 -9.27 -10.44
N PRO A 17 -7.01 -8.15 -11.17
CA PRO A 17 -6.90 -8.16 -12.63
C PRO A 17 -5.54 -8.71 -13.08
N ASP A 18 -5.32 -10.02 -12.88
CA ASP A 18 -4.04 -10.70 -13.07
C ASP A 18 -3.49 -10.58 -14.50
N GLU A 19 -4.36 -10.50 -15.51
CA GLU A 19 -3.94 -10.33 -16.90
C GLU A 19 -3.19 -9.00 -17.12
N TRP A 20 -3.65 -7.92 -16.51
CA TRP A 20 -3.00 -6.61 -16.61
C TRP A 20 -1.82 -6.50 -15.64
N LEU A 21 -1.98 -6.99 -14.41
CA LEU A 21 -0.95 -6.89 -13.37
C LEU A 21 0.28 -7.78 -13.60
N ASN A 22 0.13 -8.87 -14.34
CA ASN A 22 1.25 -9.70 -14.79
C ASN A 22 1.67 -9.38 -16.24
N GLY A 23 0.94 -8.49 -16.91
CA GLY A 23 1.17 -8.04 -18.27
C GLY A 23 1.62 -6.58 -18.32
N ILE A 24 0.92 -5.77 -19.11
CA ILE A 24 1.33 -4.40 -19.44
C ILE A 24 1.44 -3.46 -18.22
N ALA A 25 0.69 -3.72 -17.14
CA ALA A 25 0.71 -2.92 -15.92
C ALA A 25 1.69 -3.44 -14.85
N ALA A 26 2.46 -4.48 -15.14
CA ALA A 26 3.32 -5.15 -14.15
C ALA A 26 4.34 -4.21 -13.52
N GLU A 27 5.02 -3.37 -14.30
CA GLU A 27 6.01 -2.43 -13.77
C GLU A 27 5.38 -1.37 -12.86
N ALA A 28 4.26 -0.78 -13.29
CA ALA A 28 3.52 0.19 -12.48
C ALA A 28 2.98 -0.44 -11.19
N TRP A 29 2.52 -1.69 -11.24
CA TRP A 29 2.07 -2.44 -10.08
C TRP A 29 3.21 -2.77 -9.10
N GLN A 30 4.38 -3.18 -9.60
CA GLN A 30 5.56 -3.41 -8.76
C GLN A 30 6.04 -2.12 -8.09
N ALA A 31 6.07 -1.01 -8.85
CA ALA A 31 6.43 0.30 -8.32
C ALA A 31 5.45 0.77 -7.24
N PHE A 32 4.14 0.54 -7.41
CA PHE A 32 3.13 0.80 -6.39
C PHE A 32 3.39 0.00 -5.10
N ASN A 33 3.63 -1.32 -5.23
CA ASN A 33 3.92 -2.17 -4.06
C ASN A 33 5.20 -1.75 -3.31
N ALA A 34 6.23 -1.34 -4.05
CA ALA A 34 7.46 -0.80 -3.46
C ALA A 34 7.20 0.52 -2.73
N MET A 35 6.39 1.41 -3.31
CA MET A 35 5.97 2.66 -2.69
C MET A 35 5.18 2.41 -1.38
N GLU A 36 4.19 1.51 -1.39
CA GLU A 36 3.41 1.19 -0.18
C GLU A 36 4.27 0.51 0.90
N THR A 37 5.23 -0.32 0.49
CA THR A 37 6.18 -0.95 1.43
C THR A 37 7.07 0.09 2.11
N THR A 38 7.66 1.01 1.34
CA THR A 38 8.52 2.08 1.89
C THR A 38 7.72 3.08 2.72
N LYS A 39 6.46 3.33 2.35
CA LYS A 39 5.50 4.11 3.15
C LYS A 39 5.29 3.49 4.52
N ARG A 40 4.88 2.21 4.55
CA ARG A 40 4.64 1.49 5.81
C ARG A 40 5.86 1.50 6.72
N ARG A 41 7.07 1.31 6.16
CA ARG A 41 8.32 1.29 6.93
C ARG A 41 8.58 2.60 7.67
N HIS A 42 8.44 3.76 7.03
CA HIS A 42 8.70 5.03 7.71
C HIS A 42 7.59 5.39 8.70
N PHE A 43 6.33 5.05 8.40
CA PHE A 43 5.22 5.22 9.35
C PHE A 43 5.39 4.37 10.60
N SER A 44 5.81 3.10 10.48
CA SER A 44 6.10 2.26 11.64
C SER A 44 7.22 2.84 12.51
N LEU A 45 8.26 3.44 11.92
CA LEU A 45 9.30 4.11 12.71
C LEU A 45 8.76 5.35 13.44
N LEU A 46 7.95 6.17 12.77
CA LEU A 46 7.27 7.31 13.38
C LEU A 46 6.39 6.88 14.56
N GLU A 47 5.61 5.82 14.40
CA GLU A 47 4.76 5.27 15.45
C GLU A 47 5.57 4.84 16.67
N VAL A 48 6.71 4.14 16.48
CA VAL A 48 7.60 3.74 17.58
C VAL A 48 8.15 4.96 18.33
N MET A 49 8.60 6.00 17.59
CA MET A 49 9.14 7.22 18.20
C MET A 49 8.05 7.99 18.96
N ASP A 50 6.87 8.13 18.38
CA ASP A 50 5.74 8.82 18.99
C ASP A 50 5.23 8.10 20.24
N ASN A 51 5.06 6.78 20.18
CA ASN A 51 4.68 5.97 21.33
C ASN A 51 5.69 6.09 22.47
N ARG A 52 6.98 6.11 22.15
CA ARG A 52 8.01 6.27 23.17
C ARG A 52 8.01 7.67 23.79
N LYS A 53 7.79 8.72 22.99
CA LYS A 53 7.66 10.09 23.48
C LYS A 53 6.42 10.23 24.39
N LYS A 54 5.28 9.66 23.99
CA LYS A 54 4.03 9.70 24.76
C LYS A 54 4.11 8.95 26.09
N ASN A 55 4.65 7.73 26.08
CA ASN A 55 4.63 6.86 27.26
C ASN A 55 5.78 7.10 28.24
N TYR A 56 6.92 7.60 27.74
CA TYR A 56 8.15 7.70 28.53
C TYR A 56 8.83 9.08 28.46
N ASN A 57 8.28 10.02 27.69
CA ASN A 57 8.87 11.34 27.43
C ASN A 57 10.30 11.30 26.86
N ILE A 58 10.67 10.20 26.20
CA ILE A 58 11.99 10.04 25.59
C ILE A 58 11.95 10.56 24.16
N ASP A 59 12.81 11.54 23.85
CA ASP A 59 12.94 12.08 22.50
C ASP A 59 13.55 11.06 21.51
N PRO A 60 13.30 11.23 20.19
CA PRO A 60 13.98 10.45 19.17
C PRO A 60 15.50 10.54 19.26
N TYR A 61 16.18 9.40 19.21
CA TYR A 61 17.64 9.34 19.14
C TYR A 61 18.13 9.82 17.77
N GLU A 62 19.35 10.37 17.72
CA GLU A 62 19.95 10.83 16.44
C GLU A 62 20.01 9.72 15.38
N ARG A 63 20.27 8.47 15.80
CA ARG A 63 20.25 7.31 14.89
C ARG A 63 18.88 7.07 14.24
N GLU A 64 17.79 7.36 14.95
CA GLU A 64 16.44 7.16 14.45
C GLU A 64 16.03 8.31 13.53
N LYS A 65 16.46 9.54 13.83
CA LYS A 65 16.30 10.68 12.92
C LYS A 65 17.03 10.43 11.60
N ALA A 66 18.26 9.91 11.65
CA ALA A 66 19.02 9.52 10.46
C ALA A 66 18.34 8.38 9.68
N MET A 67 17.84 7.36 10.39
CA MET A 67 17.08 6.27 9.76
C MET A 67 15.79 6.78 9.10
N LEU A 68 15.04 7.67 9.76
CA LEU A 68 13.85 8.26 9.19
C LEU A 68 14.17 9.05 7.91
N ALA A 69 15.23 9.87 7.93
CA ALA A 69 15.67 10.60 6.74
C ALA A 69 16.03 9.67 5.57
N TYR A 70 16.69 8.55 5.85
CA TYR A 70 16.97 7.51 4.85
C TYR A 70 15.68 6.89 4.29
N LEU A 71 14.74 6.50 5.16
CA LEU A 71 13.48 5.88 4.73
C LEU A 71 12.58 6.85 3.94
N LEU A 72 12.58 8.14 4.29
CA LEU A 72 11.87 9.17 3.53
C LEU A 72 12.48 9.34 2.14
N ARG A 73 13.81 9.37 2.03
CA ARG A 73 14.49 9.45 0.73
C ARG A 73 14.22 8.22 -0.15
N ASP A 74 14.23 7.03 0.43
CA ASP A 74 13.88 5.79 -0.28
C ASP A 74 12.42 5.84 -0.77
N HIS A 75 11.50 6.31 0.09
CA HIS A 75 10.11 6.51 -0.29
C HIS A 75 9.94 7.51 -1.44
N ASP A 76 10.62 8.66 -1.40
CA ASP A 76 10.61 9.65 -2.48
C ASP A 76 11.07 9.05 -3.81
N GLU A 77 12.08 8.18 -3.78
CA GLU A 77 12.55 7.48 -4.97
C GLU A 77 11.48 6.52 -5.51
N GLN A 78 10.80 5.76 -4.63
CA GLN A 78 9.71 4.87 -5.07
C GLN A 78 8.49 5.64 -5.60
N VAL A 79 8.15 6.80 -5.02
CA VAL A 79 7.08 7.68 -5.53
C VAL A 79 7.39 8.15 -6.95
N ARG A 80 8.64 8.56 -7.21
CA ARG A 80 9.07 8.96 -8.57
C ARG A 80 8.95 7.82 -9.56
N ARG A 81 9.47 6.64 -9.22
CA ARG A 81 9.37 5.43 -10.05
C ARG A 81 7.92 5.07 -10.36
N PHE A 82 7.05 5.06 -9.34
CA PHE A 82 5.63 4.78 -9.55
C PHE A 82 4.96 5.83 -10.44
N THR A 83 5.30 7.11 -10.29
CA THR A 83 4.77 8.20 -11.12
C THR A 83 5.18 8.04 -12.58
N GLU A 84 6.45 7.70 -12.84
CA GLU A 84 7.00 7.45 -14.17
C GLU A 84 6.34 6.24 -14.82
N SER A 85 6.35 5.07 -14.16
CA SER A 85 5.73 3.85 -14.70
C SER A 85 4.22 3.99 -14.90
N SER A 86 3.52 4.74 -14.04
CA SER A 86 2.09 5.04 -14.24
C SER A 86 1.86 5.92 -15.47
N ARG A 87 2.71 6.92 -15.69
CA ARG A 87 2.63 7.78 -16.87
C ARG A 87 2.92 7.00 -18.15
N GLU A 88 3.92 6.13 -18.15
CA GLU A 88 4.26 5.26 -19.28
C GLU A 88 3.13 4.29 -19.58
N LEU A 89 2.58 3.61 -18.56
CA LEU A 89 1.41 2.76 -18.71
C LEU A 89 0.24 3.51 -19.33
N LYS A 90 -0.06 4.73 -18.88
CA LYS A 90 -1.13 5.55 -19.46
C LYS A 90 -0.93 5.87 -20.93
N ALA A 91 0.33 6.08 -21.35
CA ALA A 91 0.67 6.37 -22.73
C ALA A 91 0.60 5.12 -23.63
N LEU A 92 0.95 3.96 -23.08
CA LEU A 92 0.87 2.67 -23.77
C LEU A 92 -0.57 2.15 -23.87
N ASP A 93 -1.28 2.16 -22.73
CA ASP A 93 -2.64 1.66 -22.60
C ASP A 93 -3.40 2.40 -21.48
N SER A 94 -4.28 3.30 -21.92
CA SER A 94 -5.09 4.09 -21.00
C SER A 94 -6.16 3.28 -20.25
N GLU A 95 -6.57 2.13 -20.77
CA GLU A 95 -7.55 1.24 -20.16
C GLU A 95 -6.90 0.43 -19.04
N ALA A 96 -5.74 -0.19 -19.31
CA ALA A 96 -4.93 -0.85 -18.30
C ALA A 96 -4.53 0.10 -17.16
N HIS A 97 -4.17 1.35 -17.48
CA HIS A 97 -3.93 2.38 -16.46
C HIS A 97 -5.17 2.63 -15.58
N LYS A 98 -6.35 2.84 -16.17
CA LYS A 98 -7.58 3.07 -15.40
C LYS A 98 -7.89 1.89 -14.48
N ALA A 99 -7.79 0.67 -15.00
CA ALA A 99 -8.04 -0.54 -14.24
C ALA A 99 -7.08 -0.71 -13.06
N LEU A 100 -5.78 -0.46 -13.28
CA LEU A 100 -4.78 -0.47 -12.21
C LEU A 100 -5.16 0.51 -11.09
N PHE A 101 -5.55 1.73 -11.43
CA PHE A 101 -5.91 2.74 -10.42
C PHE A 101 -7.24 2.45 -9.72
N ILE A 102 -8.22 1.85 -10.40
CA ILE A 102 -9.46 1.36 -9.78
C ILE A 102 -9.11 0.29 -8.73
N TYR A 103 -8.32 -0.71 -9.12
CA TYR A 103 -7.90 -1.79 -8.23
C TYR A 103 -7.07 -1.26 -7.04
N ILE A 104 -6.12 -0.36 -7.27
CA ILE A 104 -5.37 0.32 -6.20
C ILE A 104 -6.32 1.06 -5.24
N GLY A 105 -7.35 1.72 -5.76
CA GLY A 105 -8.38 2.38 -4.96
C GLY A 105 -9.12 1.42 -4.05
N GLU A 106 -9.57 0.28 -4.59
CA GLU A 106 -10.30 -0.75 -3.85
C GLU A 106 -9.46 -1.34 -2.71
N ILE A 107 -8.23 -1.78 -2.98
CA ILE A 107 -7.36 -2.35 -1.93
C ILE A 107 -6.94 -1.31 -0.88
N SER A 108 -6.85 -0.03 -1.26
CA SER A 108 -6.51 1.04 -0.33
C SER A 108 -7.67 1.36 0.61
N GLN A 109 -8.93 1.28 0.13
CA GLN A 109 -10.10 1.47 0.98
C GLN A 109 -10.32 0.31 1.97
N ASP A 110 -10.06 -0.93 1.55
CA ASP A 110 -10.10 -2.08 2.46
C ASP A 110 -9.08 -1.96 3.59
N SER A 111 -7.89 -1.40 3.31
CA SER A 111 -6.86 -1.17 4.33
C SER A 111 -7.21 -0.08 5.36
N LEU A 112 -8.22 0.76 5.09
CA LEU A 112 -8.67 1.88 5.94
C LEU A 112 -9.87 1.52 6.82
N THR A 113 -10.48 0.35 6.66
CA THR A 113 -11.53 -0.11 7.59
C THR A 113 -10.89 -0.84 8.78
N PRO A 114 -10.92 -0.28 10.00
CA PRO A 114 -10.60 -1.09 11.17
C PRO A 114 -11.65 -2.20 11.21
N ARG A 115 -11.19 -3.45 11.17
CA ARG A 115 -12.03 -4.62 11.36
C ARG A 115 -12.57 -4.56 12.78
N VAL A 116 -13.73 -3.92 12.97
CA VAL A 116 -14.43 -3.87 14.25
C VAL A 116 -14.89 -5.29 14.53
N THR A 117 -14.09 -6.03 15.31
CA THR A 117 -14.54 -7.23 15.98
C THR A 117 -15.52 -6.81 17.06
N HIS A 118 -16.81 -6.95 16.77
CA HIS A 118 -17.87 -6.99 17.79
C HIS A 118 -17.95 -8.38 18.42
#